data_AF-A0A821IIG7-F1
#
_entry.id   AF-A0A821IIG7-F1
#
_cell.length_a   1.000
_cell.length_b   1.000
_cell.length_c   1.000
_cell.angle_alpha   90.00
_cell.angle_beta   90.00
_cell.angle_gamma   90.00
#
_symmetry.space_group_name_H-M   'P 1'
#
loop_
_entity.id
_entity.type
_entity.pdbx_description
1 polymer ?
#
loop_
_entity_poly.entity_id
_entity_poly.type
_entity_poly.pdbx_seq_one_letter_code
_entity_poly.pdbx_strand_id
1 'polypeptide(L)'
;MLIAASVNGFLFAFVSGQPLLILGPTGPFLVFEEMVYDLCQSLQCDFWTVRLCVSLWTTFFIIILVAFEGSFMIRHVTRFTEEIFALIIAVVYLYEPFKKIYKIFQLNPVLWKYNY
;
A
#
# COMPACT_ATOMS: atom_id res chain seq x y z
N MET A 1 0.23 6.66 -10.38
CA MET A 1 0.10 6.89 -8.92
C MET A 1 -0.18 8.35 -8.59
N LEU A 2 0.59 9.33 -9.10
CA LEU A 2 0.37 10.76 -8.82
C LEU A 2 -1.07 11.23 -9.08
N ILE A 3 -1.59 11.02 -10.30
CA ILE A 3 -2.97 11.42 -10.66
C ILE A 3 -4.01 10.77 -9.73
N ALA A 4 -3.86 9.48 -9.45
CA ALA A 4 -4.77 8.76 -8.58
C ALA A 4 -4.75 9.30 -7.13
N ALA A 5 -3.56 9.56 -6.59
CA ALA A 5 -3.42 10.13 -5.25
C ALA A 5 -4.00 11.54 -5.15
N SER A 6 -3.76 12.39 -6.16
CA SER A 6 -4.30 13.75 -6.19
C SER A 6 -5.83 13.77 -6.28
N VAL A 7 -6.42 12.97 -7.17
CA VAL A 7 -7.87 12.91 -7.34
C VAL A 7 -8.55 12.32 -6.10
N ASN A 8 -8.02 11.22 -5.56
CA ASN A 8 -8.59 10.59 -4.36
C ASN A 8 -8.43 11.48 -3.12
N GLY A 9 -7.29 12.14 -2.94
CA GLY A 9 -7.06 13.07 -1.84
C GLY A 9 -8.01 14.27 -1.90
N PHE A 10 -8.23 14.83 -3.09
CA PHE A 10 -9.20 15.90 -3.30
C PHE A 10 -10.61 15.45 -2.94
N LEU A 11 -11.09 14.33 -3.50
CA LEU A 11 -12.43 13.81 -3.21
C LEU A 11 -12.64 13.50 -1.73
N PHE A 12 -11.64 12.90 -1.08
CA PHE A 12 -11.69 12.57 0.34
C PHE A 12 -11.71 13.82 1.23
N ALA A 13 -10.97 14.87 0.88
CA ALA A 13 -10.98 16.11 1.65
C ALA A 13 -12.38 16.77 1.69
N PHE A 14 -13.17 16.68 0.61
CA PHE A 14 -14.52 17.23 0.55
C PHE A 14 -15.59 16.36 1.21
N VAL A 15 -15.44 15.04 1.16
CA VAL A 15 -16.51 14.09 1.52
C VAL A 15 -16.25 13.36 2.85
N SER A 16 -15.04 13.39 3.39
CA SER A 16 -14.68 12.64 4.61
C SER A 16 -15.12 13.31 5.92
N GLY A 17 -15.39 12.49 6.94
CA GLY A 17 -15.62 12.96 8.31
C GLY A 17 -14.32 13.30 9.07
N GLN A 18 -13.15 12.92 8.55
CA GLN A 18 -11.84 13.20 9.14
C GLN A 18 -10.83 13.56 8.03
N PRO A 19 -10.77 14.84 7.61
CA PRO A 19 -9.92 15.28 6.51
C PRO A 19 -8.41 15.29 6.85
N LEU A 20 -8.04 15.06 8.11
CA LEU A 20 -6.63 14.95 8.52
C LEU A 20 -5.98 13.64 8.04
N LEU A 21 -6.79 12.65 7.63
CA LEU A 21 -6.27 11.37 7.13
C LEU A 21 -5.72 11.54 5.71
N ILE A 22 -4.43 11.26 5.56
CA ILE A 22 -3.73 11.33 4.27
C ILE A 22 -3.89 9.99 3.55
N LEU A 23 -4.53 10.01 2.38
CA LEU A 23 -4.65 8.86 1.51
C LEU A 23 -3.40 8.73 0.62
N GLY A 24 -2.79 7.55 0.61
CA GLY A 24 -1.68 7.25 -0.28
C GLY A 24 -1.46 5.75 -0.42
N PRO A 25 -0.77 5.31 -1.50
CA PRO A 25 -0.34 3.93 -1.62
C PRO A 25 0.63 3.58 -0.50
N THR A 26 0.44 2.42 0.13
CA THR A 26 1.29 1.94 1.23
C THR A 26 2.19 0.80 0.76
N GLY A 27 3.32 0.59 1.45
CA GLY A 27 4.26 -0.48 1.13
C GLY A 27 3.62 -1.87 1.04
N PRO A 28 2.77 -2.29 2.01
CA PRO A 28 2.09 -3.59 1.93
C PRO A 28 1.18 -3.74 0.71
N PHE A 29 0.52 -2.66 0.28
CA PHE A 29 -0.31 -2.68 -0.93
C PHE A 29 0.53 -2.92 -2.19
N LEU A 30 1.72 -2.31 -2.28
CA LEU A 30 2.63 -2.54 -3.40
C LEU A 30 3.12 -3.98 -3.46
N VAL A 31 3.47 -4.57 -2.30
CA VAL A 31 3.87 -5.99 -2.22
C VAL A 31 2.71 -6.90 -2.64
N PHE A 32 1.48 -6.58 -2.26
CA PHE A 32 0.30 -7.32 -2.72
C PHE A 32 0.14 -7.24 -4.25
N GLU A 33 0.28 -6.05 -4.85
CA GLU A 33 0.21 -5.92 -6.32
C GLU A 33 1.31 -6.69 -7.05
N GLU A 34 2.53 -6.73 -6.49
CA GLU A 34 3.65 -7.53 -7.02
C GLU A 34 3.33 -9.02 -7.01
N MET A 35 2.79 -9.53 -5.89
CA MET A 35 2.39 -10.94 -5.77
C MET A 35 1.25 -11.30 -6.74
N VAL A 36 0.28 -10.40 -6.94
CA VAL A 36 -0.81 -10.61 -7.92
C VAL A 36 -0.27 -10.60 -9.35
N TYR A 37 0.70 -9.73 -9.63
CA TYR A 37 1.35 -9.67 -10.94
C TYR A 37 2.11 -10.98 -11.24
N ASP A 38 2.91 -11.48 -10.31
CA ASP A 38 3.63 -12.74 -10.44
C ASP A 38 2.67 -13.93 -10.63
N LEU A 39 1.56 -13.93 -9.89
CA LEU A 39 0.50 -14.92 -10.05
C LEU A 39 -0.11 -14.87 -11.46
N CYS A 40 -0.44 -13.68 -11.97
CA CYS A 40 -0.98 -13.52 -13.32
C CYS A 40 0.01 -14.01 -14.39
N GLN A 41 1.31 -13.76 -14.20
CA GLN A 41 2.35 -14.25 -15.09
C GLN A 41 2.44 -15.78 -15.09
N SER A 42 2.31 -16.42 -13.92
CA SER A 42 2.31 -17.88 -13.80
C SER A 42 1.07 -18.54 -14.44
N LEU A 43 -0.07 -17.86 -14.40
CA LEU A 43 -1.35 -18.35 -14.93
C LEU A 43 -1.63 -17.90 -16.38
N GLN A 44 -0.73 -17.11 -16.97
CA GLN A 44 -0.91 -16.47 -18.30
C GLN A 44 -2.22 -15.66 -18.43
N CYS A 45 -2.61 -14.99 -17.35
CA CYS A 45 -3.81 -14.16 -17.31
C CYS A 45 -3.48 -12.67 -17.48
N ASP A 46 -4.41 -11.90 -18.05
CA ASP A 46 -4.28 -10.45 -18.17
C ASP A 46 -4.36 -9.75 -16.80
N PHE A 47 -3.23 -9.16 -16.39
CA PHE A 47 -3.11 -8.43 -15.13
C PHE A 47 -4.17 -7.32 -14.96
N TRP A 48 -4.46 -6.58 -16.03
CA TRP A 48 -5.44 -5.48 -15.99
C TRP A 48 -6.86 -5.97 -15.66
N THR A 49 -7.27 -7.08 -16.27
CA THR A 49 -8.58 -7.70 -16.03
C THR A 49 -8.70 -8.21 -14.61
N VAL A 50 -7.65 -8.88 -14.11
CA VAL A 50 -7.61 -9.36 -12.72
C VAL A 50 -7.65 -8.20 -11.73
N ARG A 51 -6.88 -7.14 -11.97
CA ARG A 51 -6.85 -5.94 -11.13
C ARG A 51 -8.22 -5.26 -11.05
N LEU A 52 -8.93 -5.15 -12.17
CA LEU A 52 -10.30 -4.62 -12.20
C LEU A 52 -11.26 -5.51 -11.42
N CYS A 53 -11.17 -6.83 -11.61
CA CYS A 53 -12.01 -7.79 -10.89
C CYS A 53 -11.80 -7.69 -9.37
N VAL A 54 -10.55 -7.69 -8.91
CA VAL A 54 -10.21 -7.49 -7.48
C VAL A 54 -10.80 -6.19 -6.96
N SER A 55 -10.66 -5.08 -7.70
CA SER A 55 -11.18 -3.78 -7.29
C SER A 55 -12.70 -3.74 -7.19
N LEU A 56 -13.41 -4.40 -8.12
CA LEU A 56 -14.87 -4.52 -8.10
C LEU A 56 -15.35 -5.34 -6.89
N TRP A 57 -14.71 -6.48 -6.62
CA TRP A 57 -15.04 -7.31 -5.44
C TRP A 57 -14.73 -6.58 -4.14
N THR A 58 -13.60 -5.90 -4.03
CA THR A 58 -13.26 -5.09 -2.84
C THR A 58 -14.31 -4.01 -2.61
N THR A 59 -14.75 -3.30 -3.66
CA THR A 59 -15.80 -2.27 -3.54
C THR A 59 -17.12 -2.88 -3.07
N PHE A 60 -17.51 -4.02 -3.64
CA PHE A 60 -18.71 -4.75 -3.24
C PHE A 60 -18.69 -5.14 -1.75
N PHE A 61 -17.58 -5.71 -1.26
CA PHE A 61 -17.44 -6.08 0.14
C PHE A 61 -17.43 -4.85 1.07
N ILE A 62 -16.84 -3.73 0.66
CA ILE A 62 -16.86 -2.49 1.44
C ILE A 62 -18.30 -1.96 1.57
N ILE A 63 -19.08 -1.93 0.50
CA ILE A 63 -20.48 -1.47 0.54
C ILE A 63 -21.30 -2.35 1.49
N ILE A 64 -21.12 -3.67 1.43
CA ILE A 64 -21.76 -4.62 2.35
C ILE A 64 -21.35 -4.31 3.79
N LEU A 65 -20.06 -4.15 4.06
CA LEU A 65 -19.56 -3.88 5.41
C LEU A 65 -20.14 -2.58 5.99
N VAL A 66 -20.25 -1.54 5.17
CA VAL A 66 -20.88 -0.27 5.57
C VAL A 66 -22.37 -0.46 5.83
N ALA A 67 -23.09 -1.20 4.99
CA ALA A 67 -24.51 -1.47 5.18
C ALA A 67 -24.83 -2.24 6.48
N PHE A 68 -23.89 -3.07 6.94
CA PHE A 68 -24.01 -3.83 8.20
C PHE A 68 -23.37 -3.12 9.41
N GLU A 69 -23.01 -1.83 9.33
CA GLU A 69 -22.38 -1.09 10.44
C GLU A 69 -21.10 -1.77 10.97
N GLY A 70 -20.24 -2.24 10.05
CA GLY A 70 -18.99 -2.92 10.40
C GLY A 70 -18.04 -2.11 11.28
N SER A 71 -18.24 -0.80 11.38
CA SER A 71 -17.52 0.09 12.31
C SER A 71 -17.56 -0.37 13.78
N PHE A 72 -18.56 -1.17 14.17
CA PHE A 72 -18.60 -1.79 15.51
C PHE A 72 -17.37 -2.66 15.81
N MET A 73 -16.76 -3.30 14.79
CA MET A 73 -15.56 -4.11 14.95
C MET A 73 -14.36 -3.31 15.46
N ILE A 74 -14.28 -2.01 15.14
CA ILE A 74 -13.19 -1.13 15.59
C ILE A 74 -13.13 -1.06 17.12
N ARG A 75 -14.25 -1.23 17.81
CA ARG A 75 -14.30 -1.27 19.29
C ARG A 75 -13.48 -2.43 19.89
N HIS A 76 -13.22 -3.49 19.12
CA HIS A 76 -12.44 -4.64 19.57
C HIS A 76 -10.93 -4.41 19.41
N VAL A 77 -10.53 -3.41 18.62
CA VAL A 77 -9.14 -3.00 18.50
C VAL A 77 -8.77 -2.24 19.77
N THR A 78 -7.82 -2.79 20.52
CA THR A 78 -7.34 -2.18 21.77
C THR A 78 -6.12 -1.30 21.50
N ARG A 79 -5.82 -0.39 22.43
CA ARG A 79 -4.61 0.44 22.39
C ARG A 79 -3.32 -0.40 22.23
N PHE A 80 -3.27 -1.57 22.84
CA PHE A 80 -2.14 -2.49 22.71
C PHE A 80 -1.94 -2.95 21.26
N THR A 81 -3.03 -3.33 20.57
CA THR A 81 -2.96 -3.74 19.16
C THR A 81 -2.61 -2.59 18.23
N GLU A 82 -3.08 -1.37 18.53
CA GLU A 82 -2.75 -0.16 17.78
C GLU A 82 -1.25 0.19 17.91
N GLU A 83 -0.71 0.15 19.12
CA GLU A 83 0.71 0.43 19.39
C GLU A 83 1.62 -0.60 18.69
N ILE A 84 1.26 -1.89 18.72
CA ILE A 84 2.00 -2.93 17.98
C ILE A 84 1.94 -2.68 16.47
N PHE A 85 0.76 -2.35 15.93
CA PHE A 85 0.60 -2.10 14.50
C PHE A 85 1.43 -0.88 14.05
N ALA A 86 1.41 0.20 14.83
CA ALA A 86 2.24 1.38 14.57
C ALA A 86 3.73 1.05 14.61
N LEU A 87 4.18 0.23 15.57
CA LEU A 87 5.57 -0.22 15.66
C LEU A 87 5.98 -1.04 14.44
N ILE A 88 5.13 -1.95 13.95
CA ILE A 88 5.42 -2.76 12.76
C ILE A 88 5.60 -1.86 11.53
N ILE A 89 4.70 -0.91 11.31
CA ILE A 89 4.83 0.04 10.19
C ILE A 89 6.12 0.85 10.32
N ALA A 90 6.45 1.33 11.52
CA ALA A 90 7.67 2.08 11.77
C ALA A 90 8.93 1.27 11.45
N VAL A 91 8.98 -0.01 11.83
CA VAL A 91 10.11 -0.91 11.52
C VAL A 91 10.24 -1.13 10.01
N VAL A 92 9.13 -1.39 9.30
CA VAL A 92 9.14 -1.53 7.83
C VAL A 92 9.64 -0.25 7.16
N TYR A 93 9.18 0.91 7.63
CA TYR A 93 9.59 2.21 7.11
C TYR A 93 11.09 2.49 7.33
N LEU A 94 11.67 2.02 8.44
CA LEU A 94 13.11 2.12 8.69
C LEU A 94 13.93 1.15 7.84
N TYR A 95 13.42 -0.06 7.58
CA TYR A 95 14.13 -1.09 6.81
C TYR A 95 14.24 -0.74 5.32
N GLU A 96 13.18 -0.16 4.73
CA GLU A 96 13.12 0.08 3.28
C GLU A 96 14.24 1.01 2.74
N PRO A 97 14.62 2.12 3.40
CA PRO A 97 15.76 2.95 3.02
C PRO A 97 17.09 2.21 3.03
N PHE A 98 17.38 1.40 4.05
CA PHE A 98 18.61 0.61 4.10
C PHE A 98 18.69 -0.38 2.93
N LYS A 99 17.58 -1.04 2.59
CA LYS A 99 17.49 -1.90 1.41
C LYS A 99 17.75 -1.11 0.11
N LYS A 100 17.20 0.10 -0.02
CA LYS A 100 17.43 0.97 -1.19
C LYS A 100 18.90 1.41 -1.30
N ILE A 101 19.52 1.84 -0.20
CA ILE A 101 20.95 2.22 -0.17
C ILE A 101 21.82 1.04 -0.56
N TYR A 102 21.57 -0.14 0.00
CA TYR A 102 22.31 -1.34 -0.35
C TYR A 102 22.19 -1.67 -1.84
N LYS A 103 20.99 -1.58 -2.42
CA LYS A 103 20.78 -1.78 -3.86
C LYS A 103 21.54 -0.75 -4.70
N ILE A 104 21.58 0.52 -4.29
CA ILE A 104 22.34 1.57 -4.99
C ILE A 104 23.84 1.30 -4.94
N PHE A 105 24.37 0.85 -3.81
CA PHE A 105 25.78 0.51 -3.65
C PHE A 105 26.20 -0.67 -4.54
N GLN A 106 25.33 -1.67 -4.69
CA GLN A 106 25.57 -2.78 -5.62
C GLN A 106 25.53 -2.34 -7.09
N LEU A 107 24.64 -1.40 -7.44
CA LEU A 107 24.52 -0.86 -8.79
C LEU A 107 25.69 0.08 -9.16
N ASN A 108 26.20 0.83 -8.19
CA ASN A 108 27.30 1.77 -8.36
C ASN A 108 28.43 1.42 -7.38
N PRO A 109 29.22 0.36 -7.66
CA PRO A 109 30.30 -0.02 -6.79
C PRO A 109 31.33 1.11 -6.71
N VAL A 110 31.87 1.34 -5.51
CA VAL A 110 32.90 2.37 -5.30
C VAL A 110 34.18 1.91 -6.01
N LEU A 111 34.41 2.43 -7.21
CA LEU A 111 35.64 2.21 -7.96
C LEU A 111 36.77 3.04 -7.33
N TRP A 112 37.90 2.39 -7.04
CA TRP A 112 39.07 3.02 -6.41
C TRP A 112 39.85 3.94 -7.37
N LYS A 113 39.61 3.82 -8.69
CA LYS A 113 40.10 4.70 -9.75
C LYS A 113 38.96 4.99 -10.72
N TYR A 114 38.56 6.25 -10.79
CA TYR A 114 37.78 6.76 -11.91
C TYR A 114 38.77 7.15 -13.01
N ASN A 115 38.83 6.39 -14.11
CA ASN A 115 39.56 6.83 -15.30
C ASN A 115 38.74 7.95 -15.96
N TYR A 116 39.30 9.16 -15.98
CA TYR A 116 38.77 10.31 -16.70
C TYR A 116 38.91 10.11 -18.21
#